data_AF-A0A6A2WXS2-F1
#
_entry.id   AF-A0A6A2WXS2-F1
#
_cell.length_a   1.000
_cell.length_b   1.000
_cell.length_c   1.000
_cell.angle_alpha   90.00
_cell.angle_beta   90.00
_cell.angle_gamma   90.00
#
_symmetry.space_group_name_H-M   'P 1'
#
loop_
_entity.id
_entity.type
_entity.pdbx_description
1 polymer ?
#
loop_
_entity_poly.entity_id
_entity_poly.type
_entity_poly.pdbx_seq_one_letter_code
_entity_poly.pdbx_strand_id
1 'polypeptide(L)'
;MKRKRRSSYVKIVSKQMVGIFLSIWVRRSLRRHIHHLKVSTVGVGVLGYIGNKGSVSISMSIYETLFCFICTHLTAGEKDGDELKRNADVHEILKRTHFLSFSSIGFPKVIHDHERIIWFGDLNYRMKLPYDKARELISKEDWSELIKHDQFVQELWKGRTFNGWSEGALNFAPTYKYEVNSEKYYGEDSKTGRRTPSWCDRILSYGEGMRQLSYRRTEFRLSDHRPVTAVYMTEVEVFCPRKLQRALTYSDAEIENEEVSEKGISSGE
;
A
#
# COMPACT_ATOMS: atom_id res chain seq x y z
N MET A 1 24.61 -33.95 15.03
CA MET A 1 23.62 -33.32 14.11
C MET A 1 23.49 -31.83 14.41
N LYS A 2 23.92 -30.92 13.52
CA LYS A 2 23.67 -29.48 13.68
C LYS A 2 22.18 -29.22 13.47
N ARG A 3 21.45 -28.92 14.55
CA ARG A 3 20.02 -28.65 14.52
C ARG A 3 19.78 -27.39 13.67
N LYS A 4 19.20 -27.56 12.47
CA LYS A 4 18.96 -26.47 11.51
C LYS A 4 18.09 -25.40 12.18
N ARG A 5 18.65 -24.23 12.46
CA ARG A 5 17.94 -23.14 13.14
C ARG A 5 16.73 -22.75 12.28
N ARG A 6 15.53 -22.85 12.84
CA ARG A 6 14.29 -22.48 12.12
C ARG A 6 14.35 -21.01 11.72
N SER A 7 13.92 -20.67 10.50
CA SER A 7 13.88 -19.29 10.01
C SER A 7 13.05 -18.40 10.96
N SER A 8 13.53 -17.18 11.20
CA SER A 8 12.86 -16.17 12.03
C SER A 8 11.55 -15.68 11.41
N TYR A 9 11.37 -15.85 10.10
CA TYR A 9 10.15 -15.49 9.38
C TYR A 9 9.41 -16.72 8.84
N VAL A 10 8.10 -16.58 8.66
CA VAL A 10 7.22 -17.53 7.99
C VAL A 10 6.38 -16.83 6.95
N LYS A 11 6.23 -17.45 5.79
CA LYS A 11 5.29 -16.99 4.77
C LYS A 11 3.86 -17.21 5.25
N ILE A 12 3.06 -16.16 5.26
CA ILE A 12 1.62 -16.23 5.55
C ILE A 12 0.86 -16.56 4.28
N VAL A 13 1.20 -15.86 3.20
CA VAL A 13 0.48 -15.92 1.94
C VAL A 13 1.40 -15.53 0.79
N SER A 14 1.11 -16.09 -0.39
CA SER A 14 1.67 -15.65 -1.66
C SER A 14 0.61 -15.83 -2.74
N LYS A 15 0.41 -14.80 -3.56
CA LYS A 15 -0.52 -14.85 -4.69
C LYS A 15 0.13 -14.20 -5.90
N GLN A 16 -0.15 -14.78 -7.06
CA GLN A 16 0.28 -14.28 -8.36
C GLN A 16 -0.95 -14.05 -9.24
N MET A 17 -0.90 -12.97 -10.03
CA MET A 17 -1.80 -12.72 -11.16
C MET A 17 -0.94 -12.29 -12.35
N VAL A 18 -0.74 -13.20 -13.32
CA VAL A 18 0.14 -13.00 -14.48
C VAL A 18 1.53 -12.52 -14.03
N GLY A 19 1.90 -11.27 -14.28
CA GLY A 19 3.19 -10.68 -13.90
C GLY A 19 3.23 -10.01 -12.52
N ILE A 20 2.10 -9.96 -11.81
CA ILE A 20 1.99 -9.34 -10.49
C ILE A 20 2.12 -10.42 -9.42
N PHE A 21 3.04 -10.24 -8.48
CA PHE A 21 3.26 -11.16 -7.38
C PHE A 21 3.29 -10.41 -6.04
N LEU A 22 2.54 -10.93 -5.07
CA LEU A 22 2.51 -10.41 -3.71
C LEU A 22 2.70 -11.55 -2.71
N SER A 23 3.61 -11.35 -1.75
CA SER A 23 3.84 -12.27 -0.66
C SER A 23 4.03 -11.53 0.67
N ILE A 24 3.42 -12.06 1.73
CA ILE A 24 3.55 -11.53 3.09
C ILE A 24 4.28 -12.54 3.96
N TRP A 25 5.31 -12.06 4.65
CA TRP A 25 6.12 -12.82 5.59
C TRP A 25 6.08 -12.14 6.95
N VAL A 26 5.90 -12.92 8.01
CA VAL A 26 5.85 -12.40 9.38
C VAL A 26 6.88 -13.08 10.25
N ARG A 27 7.33 -12.40 11.31
CA ARG A 27 8.15 -13.03 12.34
C ARG A 27 7.37 -14.20 12.94
N ARG A 28 8.05 -15.32 13.19
CA ARG A 28 7.41 -16.55 13.67
C ARG A 28 6.62 -16.35 14.98
N SER A 29 7.05 -15.43 15.84
CA SER A 29 6.34 -15.06 17.08
C SER A 29 4.98 -14.39 16.85
N LEU A 30 4.83 -13.65 15.74
CA LEU A 30 3.60 -12.93 15.35
C LEU A 30 2.59 -13.81 14.62
N ARG A 31 2.99 -14.98 14.10
CA ARG A 31 2.14 -15.86 13.28
C ARG A 31 0.79 -16.19 13.91
N ARG A 32 0.75 -16.37 15.24
CA ARG A 32 -0.47 -16.73 15.98
C ARG A 32 -1.47 -15.58 16.11
N HIS A 33 -1.04 -14.36 15.80
CA HIS A 33 -1.84 -13.13 15.85
C HIS A 33 -2.27 -12.66 14.46
N ILE A 34 -2.10 -13.52 13.45
CA ILE A 34 -2.54 -13.25 12.08
C ILE A 34 -3.85 -14.00 11.82
N HIS A 35 -4.93 -13.28 11.57
CA HIS A 35 -6.26 -13.84 11.35
C HIS A 35 -6.93 -13.25 10.10
N HIS A 36 -8.08 -13.82 9.71
CA HIS A 36 -8.97 -13.27 8.68
C HIS A 36 -8.29 -13.02 7.32
N LEU A 37 -7.32 -13.86 6.96
CA LEU A 37 -6.58 -13.75 5.70
C LEU A 37 -7.50 -13.98 4.51
N LYS A 38 -7.62 -12.99 3.62
CA LYS A 38 -8.37 -13.06 2.37
C LYS A 38 -7.54 -12.47 1.24
N VAL A 39 -7.79 -12.93 0.02
CA VAL A 39 -7.07 -12.52 -1.18
C VAL A 39 -8.07 -12.20 -2.28
N SER A 40 -7.83 -11.11 -2.99
CA SER A 40 -8.62 -10.67 -4.15
C SER A 40 -7.67 -10.28 -5.28
N THR A 41 -8.09 -10.48 -6.53
CA THR A 41 -7.30 -10.13 -7.72
C THR A 41 -8.21 -9.46 -8.74
N VAL A 42 -7.80 -8.30 -9.25
CA VAL A 42 -8.58 -7.54 -10.23
C VAL A 42 -7.70 -7.31 -11.46
N GLY A 43 -8.13 -7.78 -12.63
CA GLY A 43 -7.51 -7.45 -13.91
C GLY A 43 -8.12 -6.18 -14.51
N VAL A 44 -7.27 -5.27 -14.99
CA VAL A 44 -7.63 -3.99 -15.64
C VAL A 44 -6.91 -3.78 -16.98
N GLY A 45 -6.31 -4.82 -17.53
CA GLY A 45 -5.52 -4.75 -18.77
C GLY A 45 -6.37 -4.56 -20.03
N VAL A 46 -6.00 -5.25 -21.11
CA VAL A 46 -6.70 -5.12 -22.40
C VAL A 46 -8.22 -5.31 -22.21
N LEU A 47 -9.01 -4.42 -22.82
CA LEU A 47 -10.48 -4.32 -22.66
C LEU A 47 -11.00 -4.06 -21.23
N GLY A 48 -10.15 -3.72 -20.26
CA GLY A 48 -10.54 -3.42 -18.87
C GLY A 48 -10.66 -4.64 -17.95
N TYR A 49 -10.33 -5.85 -18.44
CA TYR A 49 -10.53 -7.09 -17.68
C TYR A 49 -9.35 -8.08 -17.75
N ILE A 50 -8.43 -7.94 -18.72
CA ILE A 50 -7.35 -8.91 -18.91
C ILE A 50 -6.27 -8.75 -17.82
N GLY A 51 -5.77 -9.88 -17.29
CA GLY A 51 -4.91 -9.92 -16.11
C GLY A 51 -3.46 -9.44 -16.28
N ASN A 52 -3.04 -8.93 -17.46
CA ASN A 52 -1.67 -8.43 -17.67
C ASN A 52 -1.40 -7.09 -16.96
N LYS A 53 -2.45 -6.42 -16.50
CA LYS A 53 -2.44 -5.25 -15.61
C LYS A 53 -3.50 -5.44 -14.53
N GLY A 54 -3.33 -4.80 -13.39
CA GLY A 54 -4.32 -4.86 -12.31
C GLY A 54 -3.69 -4.95 -10.93
N SER A 55 -4.33 -5.72 -10.05
CA SER A 55 -3.93 -5.84 -8.65
C SER A 55 -3.96 -7.27 -8.10
N VAL A 56 -3.11 -7.50 -7.11
CA VAL A 56 -3.27 -8.54 -6.09
C VAL A 56 -3.44 -7.84 -4.75
N SER A 57 -4.59 -8.03 -4.12
CA SER A 57 -4.96 -7.41 -2.83
C SER A 57 -5.07 -8.48 -1.75
N ILE A 58 -4.52 -8.22 -0.56
CA ILE A 58 -4.55 -9.12 0.58
C ILE A 58 -5.11 -8.38 1.79
N SER A 59 -6.21 -8.90 2.33
CA SER A 59 -6.81 -8.48 3.59
C SER A 59 -6.36 -9.44 4.70
N MET A 60 -6.02 -8.90 5.86
CA MET A 60 -5.70 -9.69 7.05
C MET A 60 -5.81 -8.83 8.31
N SER A 61 -5.86 -9.48 9.46
CA SER A 61 -5.72 -8.81 10.77
C SER A 61 -4.38 -9.14 11.40
N ILE A 62 -3.79 -8.17 12.09
CA ILE A 62 -2.66 -8.36 13.00
C ILE A 62 -3.16 -7.96 14.39
N TYR A 63 -3.32 -8.95 15.28
CA TYR A 63 -4.18 -8.79 16.46
C TYR A 63 -5.59 -8.33 16.04
N GLU A 64 -6.13 -7.27 16.63
CA GLU A 64 -7.47 -6.78 16.31
C GLU A 64 -7.48 -5.75 15.17
N THR A 65 -6.31 -5.27 14.74
CA THR A 65 -6.21 -4.23 13.70
C THR A 65 -6.25 -4.82 12.29
N LEU A 66 -7.05 -4.20 11.43
CA LEU A 66 -7.35 -4.64 10.06
C LEU A 66 -6.39 -4.00 9.04
N PHE A 67 -5.65 -4.84 8.32
CA PHE A 67 -4.67 -4.46 7.32
C PHE A 67 -5.09 -4.86 5.90
N CYS A 68 -4.79 -4.00 4.93
CA CYS A 68 -4.89 -4.32 3.52
C CYS A 68 -3.59 -3.99 2.76
N PHE A 69 -3.09 -4.93 1.97
CA PHE A 69 -1.91 -4.77 1.13
C PHE A 69 -2.30 -4.95 -0.34
N ILE A 70 -2.04 -3.96 -1.17
CA ILE A 70 -2.40 -3.97 -2.59
C ILE A 70 -1.12 -3.83 -3.41
N CYS A 71 -0.82 -4.83 -4.24
CA CYS A 71 0.28 -4.79 -5.21
C CYS A 71 -0.30 -4.61 -6.62
N THR A 72 0.10 -3.56 -7.34
CA THR A 72 -0.45 -3.24 -8.66
C THR A 72 0.60 -3.14 -9.76
N HIS A 73 0.14 -3.35 -10.99
CA HIS A 73 0.84 -2.97 -12.21
C HIS A 73 -0.19 -2.29 -13.11
N LEU A 74 -0.12 -0.96 -13.19
CA LEU A 74 -1.10 -0.14 -13.92
C LEU A 74 -0.70 0.07 -15.40
N THR A 75 -1.61 0.61 -16.19
CA THR A 75 -1.42 0.87 -17.62
C THR A 75 -0.13 1.66 -17.89
N ALA A 76 0.74 1.09 -18.73
CA ALA A 76 1.98 1.71 -19.17
C ALA A 76 1.74 2.65 -20.37
N GLY A 77 2.70 3.53 -20.63
CA GLY A 77 2.67 4.46 -21.75
C GLY A 77 3.03 5.90 -21.37
N GLU A 78 3.58 6.63 -22.33
CA GLU A 78 4.04 8.02 -22.20
C GLU A 78 3.24 8.98 -23.09
N LYS A 79 2.16 8.51 -23.75
CA LYS A 79 1.33 9.40 -24.56
C LYS A 79 0.52 10.29 -23.63
N ASP A 80 0.25 11.51 -24.06
CA ASP A 80 -0.66 12.39 -23.34
C ASP A 80 -2.02 11.71 -23.13
N GLY A 81 -2.51 11.73 -21.90
CA GLY A 81 -3.75 11.08 -21.50
C GLY A 81 -3.58 9.64 -20.99
N ASP A 82 -2.40 9.02 -21.11
CA ASP A 82 -2.15 7.70 -20.50
C ASP A 82 -2.26 7.75 -18.95
N GLU A 83 -2.04 8.91 -18.33
CA GLU A 83 -2.29 9.11 -16.89
C GLU A 83 -3.76 8.94 -16.51
N LEU A 84 -4.69 9.27 -17.40
CA LEU A 84 -6.12 9.10 -17.15
C LEU A 84 -6.52 7.62 -17.19
N LYS A 85 -5.84 6.81 -18.02
CA LYS A 85 -6.03 5.35 -18.01
C LYS A 85 -5.56 4.75 -16.70
N ARG A 86 -4.43 5.20 -16.16
CA ARG A 86 -3.95 4.79 -14.82
C ARG A 86 -4.92 5.19 -13.71
N ASN A 87 -5.49 6.40 -13.78
CA ASN A 87 -6.54 6.81 -12.83
C ASN A 87 -7.78 5.89 -12.93
N ALA A 88 -8.21 5.54 -14.14
CA ALA A 88 -9.31 4.60 -14.38
C ALA A 88 -8.99 3.18 -13.84
N ASP A 89 -7.77 2.69 -14.04
CA ASP A 89 -7.31 1.42 -13.48
C ASP A 89 -7.43 1.41 -11.94
N VAL A 90 -6.99 2.49 -11.29
CA VAL A 90 -7.08 2.66 -9.82
C VAL A 90 -8.53 2.63 -9.37
N HIS A 91 -9.42 3.38 -10.04
CA HIS A 91 -10.84 3.40 -9.73
C HIS A 91 -11.47 2.01 -9.86
N GLU A 92 -11.13 1.28 -10.92
CA GLU A 92 -11.66 -0.06 -11.17
C GLU A 92 -11.14 -1.08 -10.16
N ILE A 93 -9.88 -0.99 -9.75
CA ILE A 93 -9.31 -1.81 -8.68
C ILE A 93 -10.03 -1.56 -7.36
N LEU A 94 -10.26 -0.31 -6.99
CA LEU A 94 -11.00 0.06 -5.77
C LEU A 94 -12.43 -0.48 -5.81
N LYS A 95 -13.11 -0.34 -6.96
CA LYS A 95 -14.50 -0.77 -7.16
C LYS A 95 -14.68 -2.29 -7.12
N ARG A 96 -13.75 -3.06 -7.72
CA ARG A 96 -13.91 -4.52 -7.88
C ARG A 96 -13.20 -5.35 -6.84
N THR A 97 -12.34 -4.76 -6.02
CA THR A 97 -11.68 -5.50 -4.94
C THR A 97 -12.68 -5.78 -3.83
N HIS A 98 -13.16 -7.03 -3.80
CA HIS A 98 -14.00 -7.54 -2.71
C HIS A 98 -13.33 -8.68 -1.96
N PHE A 99 -13.52 -8.72 -0.65
CA PHE A 99 -13.03 -9.75 0.27
C PHE A 99 -14.21 -10.57 0.81
N LEU A 100 -14.51 -11.70 0.18
CA LEU A 100 -15.66 -12.55 0.54
C LEU A 100 -15.63 -12.93 2.03
N SER A 101 -16.76 -12.78 2.71
CA SER A 101 -16.95 -13.15 4.11
C SER A 101 -18.24 -13.95 4.25
N PHE A 102 -18.18 -15.12 4.89
CA PHE A 102 -19.37 -15.92 5.20
C PHE A 102 -20.18 -15.35 6.38
N SER A 103 -19.56 -14.49 7.20
CA SER A 103 -20.20 -13.67 8.23
C SER A 103 -20.26 -12.20 7.78
N SER A 104 -21.42 -11.58 7.87
CA SER A 104 -21.73 -10.25 7.34
C SER A 104 -21.37 -9.08 8.27
N ILE A 105 -21.09 -9.36 9.55
CA ILE A 105 -20.89 -8.36 10.61
C ILE A 105 -19.40 -8.26 10.97
N GLY A 106 -18.86 -7.03 10.97
CA GLY A 106 -17.57 -6.70 11.57
C GLY A 106 -16.31 -7.00 10.76
N PHE A 107 -16.41 -7.53 9.53
CA PHE A 107 -15.24 -7.82 8.69
C PHE A 107 -15.15 -6.95 7.43
N PRO A 108 -13.92 -6.58 6.99
CA PRO A 108 -13.73 -5.82 5.76
C PRO A 108 -14.29 -6.54 4.54
N LYS A 109 -15.03 -5.80 3.72
CA LYS A 109 -15.59 -6.26 2.43
C LYS A 109 -14.88 -5.61 1.26
N VAL A 110 -14.46 -4.35 1.40
CA VAL A 110 -13.70 -3.59 0.38
C VAL A 110 -12.38 -3.06 0.96
N ILE A 111 -11.55 -2.44 0.11
CA ILE A 111 -10.22 -1.90 0.52
C ILE A 111 -10.37 -0.89 1.66
N HIS A 112 -11.25 0.11 1.52
CA HIS A 112 -11.40 1.21 2.48
C HIS A 112 -12.08 0.83 3.81
N ASP A 113 -12.52 -0.42 3.97
CA ASP A 113 -13.01 -0.92 5.27
C ASP A 113 -11.86 -1.27 6.25
N HIS A 114 -10.60 -1.17 5.82
CA HIS A 114 -9.43 -1.49 6.64
C HIS A 114 -8.83 -0.23 7.26
N GLU A 115 -8.23 -0.39 8.43
CA GLU A 115 -7.64 0.72 9.20
C GLU A 115 -6.22 1.07 8.76
N ARG A 116 -5.49 0.09 8.21
CA ARG A 116 -4.07 0.20 7.84
C ARG A 116 -3.87 -0.33 6.43
N ILE A 117 -3.80 0.57 5.45
CA ILE A 117 -3.74 0.19 4.05
C ILE A 117 -2.41 0.59 3.44
N ILE A 118 -1.76 -0.33 2.74
CA ILE A 118 -0.54 -0.07 1.96
C ILE A 118 -0.80 -0.46 0.51
N TRP A 119 -0.68 0.49 -0.40
CA TRP A 119 -0.79 0.29 -1.84
C TRP A 119 0.56 0.53 -2.49
N PHE A 120 1.04 -0.42 -3.28
CA PHE A 120 2.34 -0.32 -3.91
C PHE A 120 2.42 -1.05 -5.25
N GLY A 121 3.52 -0.83 -5.96
CA GLY A 121 3.86 -1.54 -7.19
C GLY A 121 4.26 -0.57 -8.29
N ASP A 122 4.19 -1.06 -9.53
CA ASP A 122 4.46 -0.25 -10.71
C ASP A 122 3.17 0.52 -11.09
N LEU A 123 3.06 1.74 -10.59
CA LEU A 123 1.95 2.63 -10.91
C LEU A 123 2.08 3.24 -12.30
N ASN A 124 3.26 3.13 -12.93
CA ASN A 124 3.52 3.54 -14.32
C ASN A 124 3.29 5.02 -14.67
N TYR A 125 3.02 5.90 -13.70
CA TYR A 125 3.00 7.34 -13.95
C TYR A 125 4.37 7.84 -14.39
N ARG A 126 4.38 8.82 -15.31
CA ARG A 126 5.58 9.25 -16.03
C ARG A 126 5.94 10.69 -15.74
N MET A 127 7.18 11.03 -16.02
CA MET A 127 7.69 12.39 -15.96
C MET A 127 7.21 13.21 -17.18
N LYS A 128 6.53 14.34 -16.96
CA LYS A 128 6.13 15.31 -17.98
C LYS A 128 7.24 16.34 -18.23
N LEU A 129 8.44 15.84 -18.55
CA LEU A 129 9.61 16.65 -18.83
C LEU A 129 10.41 16.06 -20.00
N PRO A 130 11.02 16.87 -20.87
CA PRO A 130 11.95 16.36 -21.88
C PRO A 130 13.12 15.62 -21.23
N TYR A 131 13.58 14.54 -21.87
CA TYR A 131 14.62 13.65 -21.37
C TYR A 131 15.86 14.40 -20.86
N ASP A 132 16.42 15.31 -21.67
CA ASP A 132 17.67 16.00 -21.34
C ASP A 132 17.50 16.92 -20.11
N LYS A 133 16.32 17.54 -19.96
CA LYS A 133 15.99 18.37 -18.78
C LYS A 133 15.79 17.53 -17.52
N ALA A 134 15.13 16.38 -17.64
CA ALA A 134 15.04 15.43 -16.53
C ALA A 134 16.43 14.96 -16.08
N ARG A 135 17.31 14.62 -17.03
CA ARG A 135 18.70 14.22 -16.71
C ARG A 135 19.49 15.33 -16.03
N GLU A 136 19.31 16.58 -16.46
CA GLU A 136 19.95 17.75 -15.83
C GLU A 136 19.52 17.92 -14.37
N LEU A 137 18.22 17.80 -14.06
CA LEU A 137 17.74 17.88 -12.68
C LEU A 137 18.21 16.68 -11.85
N ILE A 138 18.22 15.48 -12.44
CA ILE A 138 18.71 14.26 -11.78
C ILE A 138 20.19 14.36 -11.43
N SER A 139 21.03 14.90 -12.33
CA SER A 139 22.48 15.04 -12.06
C SER A 139 22.79 16.07 -10.99
N LYS A 140 21.90 17.05 -10.79
CA LYS A 140 21.95 18.04 -9.71
C LYS A 140 21.28 17.56 -8.41
N GLU A 141 20.67 16.38 -8.44
CA GLU A 141 19.82 15.86 -7.36
C GLU A 141 18.69 16.82 -6.95
N ASP A 142 18.19 17.62 -7.89
CA ASP A 142 17.09 18.56 -7.65
C ASP A 142 15.73 17.84 -7.71
N TRP A 143 15.48 17.01 -6.70
CA TRP A 143 14.23 16.26 -6.57
C TRP A 143 13.02 17.17 -6.42
N SER A 144 13.19 18.31 -5.75
CA SER A 144 12.11 19.25 -5.46
C SER A 144 11.54 19.85 -6.74
N GLU A 145 12.39 20.22 -7.70
CA GLU A 145 11.93 20.67 -9.01
C GLU A 145 11.39 19.50 -9.84
N LEU A 146 12.09 18.36 -9.87
CA LEU A 146 11.71 17.21 -10.68
C LEU A 146 10.32 16.66 -10.34
N ILE A 147 9.95 16.63 -9.05
CA ILE A 147 8.64 16.17 -8.55
C ILE A 147 7.48 16.99 -9.12
N LYS A 148 7.67 18.28 -9.43
CA LYS A 148 6.60 19.14 -9.98
C LYS A 148 6.10 18.64 -11.35
N HIS A 149 6.94 17.89 -12.05
CA HIS A 149 6.68 17.34 -13.38
C HIS A 149 6.24 15.87 -13.33
N ASP A 150 6.14 15.25 -12.15
CA ASP A 150 5.68 13.87 -11.98
C ASP A 150 4.14 13.79 -12.16
N GLN A 151 3.68 12.96 -13.11
CA GLN A 151 2.25 12.83 -13.37
C GLN A 151 1.46 12.37 -12.14
N PHE A 152 1.97 11.40 -11.37
CA PHE A 152 1.24 10.89 -10.21
C PHE A 152 0.98 12.02 -9.21
N VAL A 153 2.03 12.78 -8.87
CA VAL A 153 1.93 13.95 -8.00
C VAL A 153 0.89 14.93 -8.56
N GLN A 154 0.98 15.32 -9.83
CA GLN A 154 0.00 16.22 -10.44
C GLN A 154 -1.44 15.70 -10.38
N GLU A 155 -1.68 14.41 -10.62
CA GLU A 155 -3.02 13.82 -10.55
C GLU A 155 -3.56 13.74 -9.12
N LEU A 156 -2.69 13.47 -8.14
CA LEU A 156 -3.00 13.49 -6.71
C LEU A 156 -3.39 14.90 -6.26
N TRP A 157 -2.60 15.93 -6.59
CA TRP A 157 -2.89 17.33 -6.26
C TRP A 157 -4.20 17.84 -6.87
N LYS A 158 -4.57 17.33 -8.04
CA LYS A 158 -5.85 17.66 -8.71
C LYS A 158 -7.04 16.87 -8.16
N GLY A 159 -6.83 16.00 -7.17
CA GLY A 159 -7.87 15.20 -6.53
C GLY A 159 -8.50 14.12 -7.44
N ARG A 160 -7.81 13.71 -8.50
CA ARG A 160 -8.35 12.78 -9.51
C ARG A 160 -8.11 11.31 -9.20
N THR A 161 -7.17 11.02 -8.31
CA THR A 161 -6.79 9.67 -7.92
C THR A 161 -6.21 9.68 -6.51
N PHE A 162 -6.29 8.56 -5.79
CA PHE A 162 -5.68 8.39 -4.47
C PHE A 162 -6.05 9.48 -3.44
N ASN A 163 -7.28 9.99 -3.46
CA ASN A 163 -7.75 10.99 -2.48
C ASN A 163 -7.63 10.45 -1.03
N GLY A 164 -7.00 11.23 -0.15
CA GLY A 164 -6.75 10.86 1.25
C GLY A 164 -5.59 9.90 1.48
N TRP A 165 -4.91 9.42 0.42
CA TRP A 165 -3.70 8.63 0.56
C TRP A 165 -2.48 9.51 0.77
N SER A 166 -1.47 8.95 1.44
CA SER A 166 -0.20 9.61 1.71
C SER A 166 0.96 8.86 1.05
N GLU A 167 1.90 9.60 0.48
CA GLU A 167 3.18 9.10 -0.02
C GLU A 167 4.34 9.80 0.71
N GLY A 168 5.45 9.07 0.92
CA GLY A 168 6.68 9.64 1.46
C GLY A 168 7.39 10.58 0.49
N ALA A 169 8.30 11.40 1.02
CA ALA A 169 9.14 12.25 0.19
C ALA A 169 10.03 11.42 -0.77
N LEU A 170 10.01 11.76 -2.06
CA LEU A 170 10.84 11.14 -3.09
C LEU A 170 12.25 11.77 -3.10
N ASN A 171 13.08 11.35 -2.16
CA ASN A 171 14.46 11.83 -2.02
C ASN A 171 15.48 10.91 -2.71
N PHE A 172 15.10 10.32 -3.85
CA PHE A 172 15.94 9.39 -4.61
C PHE A 172 15.64 9.50 -6.09
N ALA A 173 16.63 9.21 -6.95
CA ALA A 173 16.45 9.35 -8.38
C ALA A 173 15.39 8.38 -8.97
N PRO A 174 14.74 8.75 -10.10
CA PRO A 174 13.74 7.94 -10.78
C PRO A 174 14.14 6.47 -10.98
N THR A 175 13.19 5.56 -10.82
CA THR A 175 13.45 4.11 -10.78
C THR A 175 13.35 3.43 -12.14
N TYR A 176 12.86 4.14 -13.16
CA TYR A 176 12.67 3.65 -14.53
C TYR A 176 13.10 4.73 -15.54
N LYS A 177 13.58 4.46 -16.76
CA LYS A 177 13.97 3.16 -17.32
C LYS A 177 15.49 3.08 -17.40
N TYR A 178 16.08 2.05 -16.79
CA TYR A 178 17.51 1.79 -16.87
C TYR A 178 17.85 0.80 -18.00
N GLU A 179 19.10 0.83 -18.44
CA GLU A 179 19.68 -0.32 -19.13
C GLU A 179 19.92 -1.46 -18.13
N VAL A 180 19.64 -2.70 -18.56
CA VAL A 180 19.82 -3.88 -17.70
C VAL A 180 21.30 -4.06 -17.35
N ASN A 181 21.59 -4.39 -16.10
CA ASN A 181 22.94 -4.51 -15.55
C ASN A 181 23.80 -3.24 -15.64
N SER A 182 23.18 -2.07 -15.82
CA SER A 182 23.86 -0.78 -15.98
C SER A 182 23.31 0.24 -14.99
N GLU A 183 24.08 1.30 -14.72
CA GLU A 183 23.62 2.49 -13.98
C GLU A 183 23.00 3.55 -14.90
N LYS A 184 23.15 3.38 -16.22
CA LYS A 184 22.67 4.34 -17.22
C LYS A 184 21.17 4.25 -17.42
N TYR A 185 20.56 5.41 -17.65
CA TYR A 185 19.18 5.45 -18.13
C TYR A 185 19.13 5.08 -19.61
N TYR A 186 18.07 4.38 -20.01
CA TYR A 186 17.89 3.91 -21.36
C TYR A 186 17.87 5.07 -22.37
N GLY A 187 18.72 4.96 -23.39
CA GLY A 187 18.86 5.97 -24.43
C GLY A 187 19.83 7.10 -24.09
N GLU A 188 20.66 6.94 -23.07
CA GLU A 188 21.77 7.85 -22.79
C GLU A 188 22.73 7.91 -23.99
N ASP A 189 23.14 6.74 -24.51
CA ASP A 189 24.07 6.63 -25.64
C ASP A 189 23.35 6.73 -27.02
N SER A 190 22.12 6.19 -27.14
CA SER A 190 21.30 6.26 -28.37
C SER A 190 20.09 7.17 -28.19
N LYS A 191 19.96 8.22 -29.01
CA LYS A 191 18.80 9.12 -28.94
C LYS A 191 17.48 8.50 -29.40
N THR A 192 17.52 7.34 -30.06
CA THR A 192 16.33 6.64 -30.56
C THR A 192 15.63 5.86 -29.45
N GLY A 193 14.32 6.04 -29.32
CA GLY A 193 13.51 5.28 -28.35
C GLY A 193 13.75 5.65 -26.87
N ARG A 194 14.34 6.82 -26.60
CA ARG A 194 14.53 7.36 -25.24
C ARG A 194 13.21 7.33 -24.44
N ARG A 195 13.34 6.99 -23.16
CA ARG A 195 12.26 7.05 -22.16
C ARG A 195 12.69 8.03 -21.09
N THR A 196 11.88 9.04 -20.82
CA THR A 196 12.21 10.01 -19.77
C THR A 196 12.25 9.29 -18.42
N PRO A 197 13.33 9.43 -17.64
CA PRO A 197 13.40 8.86 -16.30
C PRO A 197 12.17 9.21 -15.45
N SER A 198 11.50 8.22 -14.87
CA SER A 198 10.22 8.35 -14.16
C SER A 198 10.18 7.52 -12.86
N TRP A 199 9.48 8.02 -11.85
CA TRP A 199 9.16 7.26 -10.63
C TRP A 199 7.90 6.41 -10.87
N CYS A 200 8.07 5.30 -11.58
CA CYS A 200 6.98 4.36 -11.85
C CYS A 200 6.61 3.53 -10.61
N ASP A 201 7.61 3.19 -9.78
CA ASP A 201 7.47 2.30 -8.64
C ASP A 201 7.19 3.10 -7.36
N ARG A 202 6.00 2.92 -6.76
CA ARG A 202 5.52 3.77 -5.66
C ARG A 202 4.97 2.95 -4.49
N ILE A 203 5.00 3.52 -3.29
CA ILE A 203 4.43 2.95 -2.08
C ILE A 203 3.65 4.05 -1.33
N LEU A 204 2.36 3.83 -1.17
CA LEU A 204 1.41 4.73 -0.52
C LEU A 204 0.77 4.05 0.68
N SER A 205 0.28 4.87 1.60
CA SER A 205 -0.47 4.42 2.76
C SER A 205 -1.77 5.21 2.95
N TYR A 206 -2.78 4.55 3.50
CA TYR A 206 -4.05 5.15 3.90
C TYR A 206 -4.48 4.64 5.28
N GLY A 207 -5.09 5.52 6.06
CA GLY A 207 -5.50 5.26 7.44
C GLY A 207 -4.53 5.83 8.47
N GLU A 208 -4.99 5.93 9.71
CA GLU A 208 -4.24 6.50 10.83
C GLU A 208 -3.31 5.47 11.47
N GLY A 209 -2.55 5.86 12.51
CA GLY A 209 -1.71 4.94 13.28
C GLY A 209 -0.53 4.33 12.50
N MET A 210 -0.18 4.89 11.34
CA MET A 210 1.02 4.53 10.56
C MET A 210 1.96 5.72 10.44
N ARG A 211 3.24 5.49 10.69
CA ARG A 211 4.30 6.45 10.47
C ARG A 211 5.39 5.85 9.58
N GLN A 212 5.59 6.43 8.41
CA GLN A 212 6.66 6.01 7.52
C GLN A 212 8.02 6.41 8.11
N LEU A 213 8.92 5.45 8.28
CA LEU A 213 10.26 5.63 8.83
C LEU A 213 11.32 5.81 7.75
N SER A 214 11.14 5.16 6.61
CA SER A 214 12.05 5.29 5.47
C SER A 214 11.31 4.99 4.17
N TYR A 215 11.69 5.67 3.10
CA TYR A 215 11.23 5.41 1.74
C TYR A 215 12.41 5.63 0.79
N ARG A 216 12.84 4.57 0.10
CA ARG A 216 14.08 4.58 -0.69
C ARG A 216 14.06 3.59 -1.83
N ARG A 217 14.85 3.86 -2.85
CA ARG A 217 15.25 2.86 -3.87
C ARG A 217 16.46 2.03 -3.42
N THR A 218 16.69 0.91 -4.09
CA THR A 218 17.87 0.05 -3.93
C THR A 218 18.57 -0.15 -5.26
N GLU A 219 19.91 -0.22 -5.25
CA GLU A 219 20.75 -0.26 -6.46
C GLU A 219 20.95 -1.68 -7.05
N PHE A 220 19.91 -2.51 -7.03
CA PHE A 220 19.92 -3.78 -7.76
C PHE A 220 19.65 -3.54 -9.25
N ARG A 221 20.48 -4.12 -10.12
CA ARG A 221 20.57 -3.76 -11.55
C ARG A 221 20.01 -4.83 -12.51
N LEU A 222 19.44 -5.90 -11.98
CA LEU A 222 18.96 -7.05 -12.79
C LEU A 222 17.76 -6.70 -13.69
N SER A 223 17.07 -5.59 -13.41
CA SER A 223 15.94 -5.08 -14.18
C SER A 223 16.22 -3.65 -14.65
N ASP A 224 15.48 -3.23 -15.67
CA ASP A 224 15.34 -1.83 -16.07
C ASP A 224 14.60 -0.96 -15.04
N HIS A 225 14.07 -1.55 -13.97
CA HIS A 225 13.59 -0.88 -12.77
C HIS A 225 14.56 -1.01 -11.59
N ARG A 226 14.50 -0.05 -10.66
CA ARG A 226 15.18 -0.13 -9.36
C ARG A 226 14.19 -0.48 -8.25
N PRO A 227 14.44 -1.51 -7.43
CA PRO A 227 13.54 -1.88 -6.34
C PRO A 227 13.31 -0.73 -5.36
N VAL A 228 12.05 -0.53 -4.96
CA VAL A 228 11.64 0.47 -3.96
C VAL A 228 11.26 -0.22 -2.66
N THR A 229 11.65 0.39 -1.54
CA THR A 229 11.38 -0.12 -0.19
C THR A 229 10.84 0.99 0.69
N ALA A 230 9.83 0.66 1.50
CA ALA A 230 9.35 1.52 2.57
C ALA A 230 9.30 0.73 3.88
N VAL A 231 9.56 1.42 4.99
CA VAL A 231 9.44 0.87 6.34
C VAL A 231 8.45 1.73 7.10
N TYR A 232 7.46 1.10 7.72
CA TYR A 232 6.44 1.76 8.53
C TYR A 232 6.51 1.27 9.96
N MET A 233 6.34 2.19 10.90
CA MET A 233 5.89 1.91 12.25
C MET A 233 4.37 1.94 12.24
N THR A 234 3.72 0.90 12.75
CA THR A 234 2.26 0.82 12.79
C THR A 234 1.80 0.41 14.19
N GLU A 235 0.79 1.10 14.68
CA GLU A 235 0.11 0.78 15.92
C GLU A 235 -0.93 -0.32 15.68
N VAL A 236 -0.99 -1.29 16.60
CA VAL A 236 -1.93 -2.40 16.57
C VAL A 236 -2.66 -2.52 17.90
N GLU A 237 -3.95 -2.83 17.82
CA GLU A 237 -4.80 -3.05 18.97
C GLU A 237 -4.71 -4.50 19.41
N VAL A 238 -4.52 -4.71 20.71
CA VAL A 238 -4.39 -6.04 21.31
C VAL A 238 -5.53 -6.26 22.29
N PHE A 239 -6.37 -7.24 22.00
CA PHE A 239 -7.42 -7.64 22.94
C PHE A 239 -6.82 -8.16 24.24
N CYS A 240 -7.26 -7.59 25.37
CA CYS A 240 -6.86 -8.02 26.70
C CYS A 240 -8.10 -8.44 27.50
N PRO A 241 -8.38 -9.75 27.63
CA PRO A 241 -9.58 -10.23 28.32
C PRO A 241 -9.73 -9.68 29.74
N ARG A 242 -8.61 -9.51 30.46
CA ARG A 242 -8.60 -8.95 31.82
C ARG A 242 -9.01 -7.47 31.86
N LYS A 243 -8.63 -6.68 30.85
CA LYS A 243 -9.06 -5.28 30.77
C LYS A 243 -10.54 -5.18 30.44
N LEU A 244 -11.03 -6.01 29.53
CA LEU A 244 -12.47 -6.09 29.23
C LEU A 244 -13.27 -6.48 30.48
N GLN A 245 -12.85 -7.55 31.17
CA GLN A 245 -13.53 -8.00 32.38
C GLN A 245 -13.56 -6.90 33.45
N ARG A 246 -12.45 -6.18 33.67
CA ARG A 246 -12.42 -5.04 34.59
C ARG A 246 -13.33 -3.89 34.17
N ALA A 247 -13.41 -3.58 32.88
CA ALA A 247 -14.29 -2.53 32.36
C ALA A 247 -15.77 -2.90 32.56
N LEU A 248 -16.14 -4.15 32.23
CA LEU A 248 -17.49 -4.67 32.44
C LEU A 248 -17.88 -4.61 33.92
N THR A 249 -17.02 -5.09 34.82
CA THR A 249 -17.29 -5.02 36.27
C THR A 249 -17.43 -3.58 36.79
N TYR A 250 -16.74 -2.61 36.17
CA TYR A 250 -16.86 -1.21 36.56
C TYR A 250 -18.20 -0.61 36.08
N SER A 251 -18.59 -0.90 34.83
CA SER A 251 -19.88 -0.47 34.29
C SER A 251 -21.05 -1.10 35.02
N ASP A 252 -20.97 -2.38 35.37
CA ASP A 252 -22.00 -3.05 36.20
C ASP A 252 -22.15 -2.36 37.57
N ALA A 253 -21.02 -1.97 38.19
CA ALA A 253 -21.03 -1.24 39.46
C ALA A 253 -21.56 0.20 39.32
N GLU A 254 -21.35 0.88 38.19
CA GLU A 254 -21.94 2.20 37.92
C GLU A 254 -23.46 2.12 37.74
N ILE A 255 -23.93 1.13 36.99
CA ILE A 255 -25.38 0.87 36.79
C ILE A 255 -26.05 0.52 38.12
N GLU A 256 -25.44 -0.36 38.93
CA GLU A 256 -25.96 -0.67 40.27
C GLU A 256 -26.02 0.58 41.17
N ASN A 257 -25.04 1.49 41.10
CA ASN A 257 -25.05 2.72 41.88
C ASN A 257 -26.10 3.74 41.39
N GLU A 258 -26.35 3.84 40.09
CA GLU A 258 -27.42 4.67 39.52
C GLU A 258 -28.81 4.16 39.91
N GLU A 259 -29.04 2.83 39.84
CA GLU A 259 -30.31 2.23 40.28
C GLU A 259 -30.58 2.40 41.78
N VAL A 260 -29.55 2.40 42.61
CA VAL A 260 -29.67 2.68 44.06
C VAL A 260 -29.98 4.16 44.31
N SER A 261 -29.40 5.07 43.53
CA SER A 261 -29.67 6.51 43.63
C SER A 261 -31.12 6.86 43.22
N GLU A 262 -31.67 6.23 42.19
CA GLU A 262 -33.05 6.48 41.74
C GLU A 262 -34.09 5.92 42.73
N LYS A 263 -33.83 4.75 43.35
CA LYS A 263 -34.72 4.19 44.40
C LYS A 263 -34.71 4.99 45.69
N GLY A 264 -33.64 5.73 45.98
CA GLY A 264 -33.55 6.62 47.14
C GLY A 264 -34.44 7.86 47.07
N ILE A 265 -34.85 8.28 45.86
CA ILE A 265 -35.65 9.50 45.65
C ILE A 265 -37.16 9.21 45.74
N SER A 266 -37.59 7.95 45.56
CA SER A 266 -39.02 7.56 45.53
C SER A 266 -39.64 7.21 46.91
N SER A 267 -38.91 7.36 48.02
CA SER A 267 -39.36 6.94 49.36
C SER A 267 -39.61 8.09 50.35
N GLY A 268 -39.74 9.33 49.84
CA GLY A 268 -40.03 10.52 50.64
C GLY A 268 -41.29 11.25 50.20
N GLU A 269 -42.46 10.64 50.37
CA GLU A 269 -43.77 11.32 50.54
C GLU A 269 -44.63 10.55 51.55
#